data_AF-G8JYW6-F1
#
_entry.id   AF-G8JYW6-F1
#
_cell.length_a   1.000
_cell.length_b   1.000
_cell.length_c   1.000
_cell.angle_alpha   90.00
_cell.angle_beta   90.00
_cell.angle_gamma   90.00
#
_symmetry.space_group_name_H-M   'P 1'
#
loop_
_entity.id
_entity.type
_entity.pdbx_description
1 polymer ?
#
loop_
_entity_poly.entity_id
_entity_poly.type
_entity_poly.pdbx_seq_one_letter_code
_entity_poly.pdbx_strand_id
1 'polypeptide(L)'
;MTDVDVVSRTQNNLSPALCDAVPDSNTMNPDRNTGSWSRSTTSRGGSFGPTSDGSDAARARRRSTPAAGSNRTSRRGSASSVPSGPARRHLLSLRLGGMPDQMILDLTKLSLSDVETVANHKCFETTASISKAILDVTFHPTRGRAMTLGVGAQRRIRALVAMGYSVQALSELTGLSVPKLSTLPSDQVVPSELWSVINDVYDQISMTPGPDEQVRNAAREQGWATPLAWDDDEIDDPRARPHSPRGIRGVDEAAVYRRLCGEWRLPLTLAEQAEIVGISLRRRWSTEHLADVLGIDLDSAVKKKVRYRARMAVHAARSDGEREADVA
;
A
#
# COMPACT_ATOMS: atom_id res chain seq x y z
N MET A 1 0.59 -14.79 33.34
CA MET A 1 1.02 -15.33 32.03
C MET A 1 0.99 -14.17 31.06
N THR A 2 2.15 -13.56 30.91
CA THR A 2 2.38 -12.41 30.03
C THR A 2 2.43 -12.91 28.59
N ASP A 3 1.93 -12.10 27.65
CA ASP A 3 1.93 -12.35 26.19
C ASP A 3 3.35 -12.51 25.59
N VAL A 4 4.42 -12.36 26.39
CA VAL A 4 5.82 -12.37 25.98
C VAL A 4 6.45 -13.76 26.03
N ASP A 5 5.99 -14.63 26.95
CA ASP A 5 6.58 -15.98 27.14
C ASP A 5 6.38 -16.91 25.93
N VAL A 6 5.46 -16.58 25.02
CA VAL A 6 5.14 -17.40 23.83
C VAL A 6 5.91 -16.93 22.59
N VAL A 7 6.25 -15.64 22.47
CA VAL A 7 6.98 -15.12 21.31
C VAL A 7 8.44 -15.59 21.31
N SER A 8 9.08 -15.66 22.49
CA SER A 8 10.44 -16.16 22.67
C SER A 8 10.62 -17.61 22.21
N ARG A 9 9.55 -18.42 22.19
CA ARG A 9 9.59 -19.80 21.65
C ARG A 9 9.45 -19.88 20.14
N THR A 10 8.83 -18.88 19.50
CA THR A 10 8.62 -18.88 18.04
C THR A 10 9.78 -18.29 17.25
N GLN A 11 10.58 -17.38 17.84
CA GLN A 11 11.74 -16.79 17.16
C GLN A 11 12.99 -17.69 17.14
N ASN A 12 13.04 -18.71 18.01
CA ASN A 12 14.12 -19.70 18.02
C ASN A 12 14.00 -20.80 16.95
N ASN A 13 13.01 -20.73 16.04
CA ASN A 13 12.80 -21.72 14.98
C ASN A 13 12.51 -21.09 13.60
N LEU A 14 13.07 -19.91 13.30
CA LEU A 14 13.15 -19.46 11.90
C LEU A 14 14.33 -20.20 11.24
N SER A 15 14.01 -21.07 10.28
CA SER A 15 15.02 -21.90 9.62
C SER A 15 15.99 -21.04 8.80
N PRO A 16 17.31 -21.26 8.89
CA PRO A 16 18.33 -20.63 8.02
C PRO A 16 18.08 -20.78 6.51
N ALA A 17 17.15 -21.66 6.11
CA ALA A 17 16.93 -22.13 4.75
C ALA A 17 16.52 -21.06 3.72
N LEU A 18 15.79 -20.00 4.08
CA LEU A 18 15.43 -18.96 3.09
C LEU A 18 16.59 -18.03 2.74
N CYS A 19 17.52 -17.82 3.68
CA CYS A 19 18.73 -17.02 3.42
C CYS A 19 19.72 -17.74 2.50
N ASP A 20 19.58 -19.04 2.26
CA ASP A 20 20.44 -19.82 1.36
C ASP A 20 19.74 -20.23 0.05
N ALA A 21 18.39 -20.28 0.03
CA ALA A 21 17.61 -20.73 -1.12
C ALA A 21 17.40 -19.68 -2.24
N VAL A 22 17.81 -18.43 -2.01
CA VAL A 22 17.67 -17.34 -2.99
C VAL A 22 18.97 -17.19 -3.78
N PRO A 23 18.97 -17.38 -5.11
CA PRO A 23 20.19 -17.33 -5.92
C PRO A 23 20.90 -15.97 -5.80
N ASP A 24 22.23 -15.99 -5.79
CA ASP A 24 23.02 -14.76 -5.73
C ASP A 24 22.75 -13.88 -6.95
N SER A 25 22.63 -12.58 -6.68
CA SER A 25 22.24 -11.51 -7.61
C SER A 25 23.10 -11.42 -8.89
N ASN A 26 24.26 -12.10 -8.93
CA ASN A 26 25.12 -12.17 -10.11
C ASN A 26 24.63 -13.12 -11.22
N THR A 27 23.51 -13.82 -11.01
CA THR A 27 23.00 -14.81 -11.99
C THR A 27 21.71 -14.40 -12.70
N MET A 28 21.12 -13.24 -12.38
CA MET A 28 19.88 -12.77 -13.02
C MET A 28 20.18 -11.70 -14.08
N ASN A 29 20.31 -12.15 -15.32
CA ASN A 29 20.44 -11.32 -16.52
C ASN A 29 19.19 -10.41 -16.70
N PRO A 30 19.33 -9.14 -17.15
CA PRO A 30 18.26 -8.17 -17.21
C PRO A 30 17.52 -8.26 -18.55
N ASP A 31 16.96 -9.42 -18.88
CA ASP A 31 16.14 -9.53 -20.10
C ASP A 31 14.70 -9.11 -19.83
N ARG A 32 14.52 -7.80 -19.94
CA ARG A 32 13.26 -7.15 -20.29
C ARG A 32 12.75 -7.74 -21.61
N ASN A 33 11.85 -8.71 -21.60
CA ASN A 33 10.75 -8.68 -22.56
C ASN A 33 9.56 -9.60 -22.27
N THR A 34 8.42 -9.07 -22.66
CA THR A 34 7.12 -9.68 -22.96
C THR A 34 7.16 -11.14 -23.42
N GLY A 35 6.20 -11.93 -22.92
CA GLY A 35 5.99 -13.31 -23.36
C GLY A 35 4.58 -13.79 -23.01
N SER A 36 3.67 -13.64 -23.96
CA SER A 36 2.34 -14.25 -24.03
C SER A 36 2.39 -15.75 -23.72
N TRP A 37 1.63 -16.22 -22.73
CA TRP A 37 1.36 -17.65 -22.57
C TRP A 37 0.01 -17.98 -23.20
N SER A 38 0.06 -18.36 -24.48
CA SER A 38 -1.02 -19.07 -25.16
C SER A 38 -1.08 -20.49 -24.61
N ARG A 39 -2.16 -20.84 -23.88
CA ARG A 39 -2.45 -22.24 -23.57
C ARG A 39 -3.07 -22.90 -24.78
N SER A 40 -2.36 -23.86 -25.35
CA SER A 40 -2.92 -24.89 -26.22
C SER A 40 -2.33 -26.21 -25.77
N THR A 41 -3.17 -27.11 -25.27
CA THR A 41 -3.03 -28.57 -25.39
C THR A 41 -4.21 -29.22 -24.67
N THR A 42 -5.09 -29.83 -25.45
CA THR A 42 -6.00 -30.87 -24.98
C THR A 42 -5.98 -31.97 -26.04
N SER A 43 -5.39 -33.11 -25.71
CA SER A 43 -5.47 -34.38 -26.42
C SER A 43 -6.11 -35.38 -25.45
N ARG A 44 -7.34 -35.80 -25.70
CA ARG A 44 -7.76 -37.06 -26.39
C ARG A 44 -7.69 -38.33 -25.51
N GLY A 45 -8.88 -38.86 -25.27
CA GLY A 45 -9.29 -40.26 -25.03
C GLY A 45 -10.81 -40.21 -24.80
N GLY A 46 -11.72 -40.70 -25.65
CA GLY A 46 -11.89 -42.05 -26.20
C GLY A 46 -12.59 -42.93 -25.14
N SER A 47 -13.72 -43.61 -25.30
CA SER A 47 -14.72 -43.85 -26.36
C SER A 47 -15.91 -44.62 -25.71
N PHE A 48 -16.97 -44.94 -26.49
CA PHE A 48 -18.18 -45.77 -26.21
C PHE A 48 -19.33 -45.06 -25.46
N GLY A 49 -20.62 -45.10 -25.83
CA GLY A 49 -21.44 -45.86 -26.80
C GLY A 49 -22.93 -45.79 -26.34
N PRO A 50 -23.95 -46.11 -27.18
CA PRO A 50 -25.14 -45.25 -27.38
C PRO A 50 -26.51 -45.88 -27.00
N THR A 51 -27.59 -45.06 -27.01
CA THR A 51 -29.00 -45.40 -27.41
C THR A 51 -29.84 -44.09 -27.46
N SER A 52 -30.32 -43.62 -28.64
CA SER A 52 -31.74 -43.60 -29.14
C SER A 52 -32.75 -42.89 -28.20
N ASP A 53 -33.68 -42.01 -28.59
CA ASP A 53 -34.51 -41.90 -29.80
C ASP A 53 -35.30 -40.55 -29.81
N GLY A 54 -35.83 -40.16 -30.98
CA GLY A 54 -36.99 -39.25 -31.13
C GLY A 54 -36.64 -37.77 -31.44
N SER A 55 -36.52 -37.31 -32.69
CA SER A 55 -37.60 -37.07 -33.67
C SER A 55 -38.66 -36.08 -33.19
N ASP A 56 -38.52 -34.78 -33.50
CA ASP A 56 -39.62 -34.08 -34.17
C ASP A 56 -39.20 -32.80 -34.90
N ALA A 57 -39.89 -32.57 -36.01
CA ALA A 57 -39.51 -31.71 -37.11
C ALA A 57 -40.26 -30.36 -37.13
N ALA A 58 -39.82 -29.51 -38.07
CA ALA A 58 -40.56 -28.40 -38.69
C ALA A 58 -40.57 -27.04 -37.94
N ARG A 59 -40.48 -25.85 -38.56
CA ARG A 59 -40.28 -25.42 -39.95
C ARG A 59 -40.22 -23.87 -39.98
N ALA A 60 -39.30 -23.35 -40.78
CA ALA A 60 -39.36 -22.14 -41.61
C ALA A 60 -39.21 -20.69 -41.05
N ARG A 61 -38.14 -20.06 -41.59
CA ARG A 61 -38.05 -18.77 -42.33
C ARG A 61 -38.23 -17.48 -41.49
N ARG A 62 -37.33 -16.50 -41.55
CA ARG A 62 -36.94 -15.72 -42.74
C ARG A 62 -35.52 -15.13 -42.64
N ARG A 63 -34.92 -14.96 -43.82
CA ARG A 63 -33.66 -14.26 -44.10
C ARG A 63 -33.88 -12.73 -44.10
N SER A 64 -32.89 -12.00 -43.59
CA SER A 64 -32.54 -10.64 -44.03
C SER A 64 -31.01 -10.51 -44.03
N THR A 65 -30.42 -10.52 -45.23
CA THR A 65 -29.00 -10.24 -45.52
C THR A 65 -28.72 -8.73 -45.60
N PRO A 66 -27.44 -8.31 -45.60
CA PRO A 66 -26.95 -7.13 -44.89
C PRO A 66 -26.96 -5.86 -45.74
N ALA A 67 -27.10 -4.70 -45.10
CA ALA A 67 -26.85 -3.42 -45.73
C ALA A 67 -25.47 -2.90 -45.31
N ALA A 68 -24.68 -2.58 -46.33
CA ALA A 68 -23.42 -1.85 -46.37
C ALA A 68 -23.24 -0.86 -45.20
N GLY A 69 -22.09 -0.84 -44.55
CA GLY A 69 -20.84 -0.48 -45.20
C GLY A 69 -20.55 0.98 -44.93
N SER A 70 -20.19 1.30 -43.69
CA SER A 70 -19.38 2.46 -43.36
C SER A 70 -18.31 1.99 -42.36
N ASN A 71 -17.37 1.21 -42.88
CA ASN A 71 -16.06 1.07 -42.25
C ASN A 71 -15.35 2.41 -42.38
N ARG A 72 -15.67 3.35 -41.47
CA ARG A 72 -14.71 4.38 -41.09
C ARG A 72 -13.68 3.74 -40.18
N THR A 73 -12.75 3.02 -40.81
CA THR A 73 -11.40 2.88 -40.27
C THR A 73 -10.74 4.26 -40.27
N SER A 74 -11.11 5.12 -39.32
CA SER A 74 -10.22 6.22 -38.95
C SER A 74 -9.18 5.64 -38.01
N ARG A 75 -7.96 5.43 -38.54
CA ARG A 75 -6.72 5.46 -37.76
C ARG A 75 -6.62 6.84 -37.10
N ARG A 76 -7.28 7.03 -35.97
CA ARG A 76 -6.90 7.97 -34.91
C ARG A 76 -6.57 7.09 -33.71
N GLY A 77 -5.40 7.26 -33.12
CA GLY A 77 -4.90 6.45 -32.02
C GLY A 77 -6.01 6.15 -31.02
N SER A 78 -6.48 4.91 -31.02
CA SER A 78 -7.54 4.43 -30.16
C SER A 78 -7.05 4.60 -28.73
N ALA A 79 -7.60 5.59 -28.03
CA ALA A 79 -7.33 5.79 -26.63
C ALA A 79 -7.66 4.48 -25.91
N SER A 80 -6.66 3.84 -25.32
CA SER A 80 -6.82 2.53 -24.71
C SER A 80 -7.89 2.61 -23.62
N SER A 81 -8.96 1.83 -23.80
CA SER A 81 -10.01 1.66 -22.79
C SER A 81 -9.41 0.85 -21.63
N VAL A 82 -9.61 1.31 -20.40
CA VAL A 82 -9.13 0.65 -19.17
C VAL A 82 -10.25 0.55 -18.14
N PRO A 83 -10.21 -0.43 -17.21
CA PRO A 83 -11.20 -0.54 -16.15
C PRO A 83 -11.26 0.73 -15.28
N SER A 84 -12.46 1.23 -15.01
CA SER A 84 -12.67 2.44 -14.19
C SER A 84 -12.54 2.19 -12.68
N GLY A 85 -12.56 0.92 -12.25
CA GLY A 85 -12.60 0.51 -10.84
C GLY A 85 -11.49 1.09 -9.96
N PRO A 86 -10.20 1.06 -10.36
CA PRO A 86 -9.11 1.68 -9.61
C PRO A 86 -9.28 3.20 -9.46
N ALA A 87 -9.53 3.91 -10.57
CA ALA A 87 -9.73 5.36 -10.55
C ALA A 87 -10.94 5.77 -9.70
N ARG A 88 -12.04 5.02 -9.80
CA ARG A 88 -13.23 5.21 -8.97
C ARG A 88 -12.92 5.06 -7.48
N ARG A 89 -12.26 3.98 -7.07
CA ARG A 89 -11.89 3.77 -5.65
C ARG A 89 -11.02 4.90 -5.13
N HIS A 90 -10.04 5.33 -5.93
CA HIS A 90 -9.15 6.43 -5.59
C HIS A 90 -9.90 7.75 -5.44
N LEU A 91 -10.76 8.09 -6.40
CA LEU A 91 -11.62 9.27 -6.37
C LEU A 91 -12.52 9.30 -5.12
N LEU A 92 -13.15 8.17 -4.79
CA LEU A 92 -13.96 8.06 -3.58
C LEU A 92 -13.13 8.18 -2.29
N SER A 93 -11.86 7.78 -2.33
CA SER A 93 -10.93 7.95 -1.19
C SER A 93 -10.58 9.42 -0.97
N LEU A 94 -10.31 10.16 -2.05
CA LEU A 94 -10.08 11.61 -2.00
C LEU A 94 -11.28 12.35 -1.39
N ARG A 95 -12.49 12.00 -1.84
CA ARG A 95 -13.75 12.55 -1.31
C ARG A 95 -13.98 12.18 0.15
N LEU A 96 -13.74 10.92 0.53
CA LEU A 96 -13.85 10.47 1.91
C LEU A 96 -12.89 11.20 2.85
N GLY A 97 -11.70 11.55 2.37
CA GLY A 97 -10.74 12.37 3.11
C GLY A 97 -11.12 13.85 3.21
N GLY A 98 -12.20 14.29 2.54
CA GLY A 98 -12.66 15.67 2.55
C GLY A 98 -12.10 16.55 1.43
N MET A 99 -11.49 15.97 0.39
CA MET A 99 -11.04 16.76 -0.76
C MET A 99 -12.27 17.25 -1.56
N PRO A 100 -12.45 18.57 -1.73
CA PRO A 100 -13.58 19.08 -2.49
C PRO A 100 -13.42 18.77 -3.98
N ASP A 101 -14.53 18.51 -4.67
CA ASP A 101 -14.52 18.17 -6.10
C ASP A 101 -13.83 19.25 -6.95
N GLN A 102 -14.00 20.53 -6.61
CA GLN A 102 -13.30 21.61 -7.29
C GLN A 102 -11.77 21.43 -7.27
N MET A 103 -11.20 21.03 -6.13
CA MET A 103 -9.77 20.78 -6.02
C MET A 103 -9.34 19.56 -6.84
N ILE A 104 -10.18 18.52 -6.91
CA ILE A 104 -9.92 17.34 -7.74
C ILE A 104 -9.91 17.74 -9.23
N LEU A 105 -10.85 18.57 -9.66
CA LEU A 105 -10.91 19.08 -11.04
C LEU A 105 -9.67 19.91 -11.37
N ASP A 106 -9.27 20.81 -10.49
CA ASP A 106 -8.09 21.65 -10.69
C ASP A 106 -6.80 20.80 -10.80
N LEU A 107 -6.68 19.76 -9.97
CA LEU A 107 -5.51 18.86 -9.96
C LEU A 107 -5.46 17.91 -11.16
N THR A 108 -6.61 17.43 -11.63
CA THR A 108 -6.72 16.48 -12.75
C THR A 108 -6.82 17.14 -14.11
N LYS A 109 -7.23 18.42 -14.16
CA LYS A 109 -7.61 19.17 -15.37
C LYS A 109 -8.72 18.48 -16.18
N LEU A 110 -9.58 17.73 -15.51
CA LEU A 110 -10.73 17.05 -16.10
C LEU A 110 -12.00 17.90 -15.95
N SER A 111 -13.05 17.55 -16.68
CA SER A 111 -14.37 18.14 -16.48
C SER A 111 -15.13 17.48 -15.34
N LEU A 112 -16.10 18.19 -14.75
CA LEU A 112 -17.00 17.62 -13.73
C LEU A 112 -17.71 16.36 -14.26
N SER A 113 -18.12 16.37 -15.54
CA SER A 113 -18.77 15.23 -16.19
C SER A 113 -17.87 13.99 -16.24
N ASP A 114 -16.58 14.14 -16.50
CA ASP A 114 -15.62 13.03 -16.51
C ASP A 114 -15.50 12.40 -15.11
N VAL A 115 -15.36 13.25 -14.09
CA VAL A 115 -15.25 12.83 -12.69
C VAL A 115 -16.53 12.14 -12.22
N GLU A 116 -17.70 12.70 -12.52
CA GLU A 116 -19.00 12.10 -12.17
C GLU A 116 -19.23 10.78 -12.90
N THR A 117 -18.89 10.70 -14.18
CA THR A 117 -19.01 9.47 -14.97
C THR A 117 -18.19 8.35 -14.34
N VAL A 118 -16.94 8.64 -13.96
CA VAL A 118 -16.08 7.67 -13.27
C VAL A 118 -16.57 7.37 -11.85
N ALA A 119 -17.10 8.35 -11.12
CA ALA A 119 -17.63 8.16 -9.78
C ALA A 119 -18.88 7.28 -9.75
N ASN A 120 -19.73 7.37 -10.79
CA ASN A 120 -21.00 6.66 -10.89
C ASN A 120 -20.78 5.18 -11.25
N HIS A 121 -21.33 4.24 -10.48
CA HIS A 121 -21.09 2.78 -10.61
C HIS A 121 -21.51 2.14 -11.94
N LYS A 122 -22.01 2.96 -12.89
CA LYS A 122 -22.47 2.57 -14.21
C LYS A 122 -21.36 2.55 -15.28
N CYS A 123 -20.29 3.32 -15.07
CA CYS A 123 -19.15 3.36 -15.99
C CYS A 123 -18.16 2.24 -15.65
N PHE A 124 -18.08 1.17 -16.43
CA PHE A 124 -17.15 0.06 -16.17
C PHE A 124 -15.76 0.28 -16.78
N GLU A 125 -15.71 1.06 -17.87
CA GLU A 125 -14.48 1.39 -18.59
C GLU A 125 -14.36 2.90 -18.80
N THR A 126 -13.13 3.39 -18.76
CA THR A 126 -12.78 4.79 -19.04
C THR A 126 -11.51 4.86 -19.87
N THR A 127 -11.18 6.03 -20.38
CA THR A 127 -9.94 6.23 -21.14
C THR A 127 -8.73 6.14 -20.22
N ALA A 128 -7.63 5.53 -20.69
CA ALA A 128 -6.37 5.45 -19.94
C ALA A 128 -5.86 6.82 -19.43
N SER A 129 -6.07 7.89 -20.20
CA SER A 129 -5.71 9.26 -19.78
C SER A 129 -6.50 9.74 -18.56
N ILE A 130 -7.81 9.51 -18.52
CA ILE A 130 -8.68 9.88 -17.39
C ILE A 130 -8.32 9.05 -16.17
N SER A 131 -8.19 7.73 -16.34
CA SER A 131 -7.81 6.84 -15.25
C SER A 131 -6.47 7.25 -14.65
N LYS A 132 -5.47 7.57 -15.49
CA LYS A 132 -4.17 8.03 -15.03
C LYS A 132 -4.26 9.37 -14.31
N ALA A 133 -4.96 10.36 -14.89
CA ALA A 133 -5.09 11.69 -14.29
C ALA A 133 -5.69 11.63 -12.88
N ILE A 134 -6.72 10.78 -12.67
CA ILE A 134 -7.33 10.57 -11.35
C ILE A 134 -6.34 9.90 -10.40
N LEU A 135 -5.70 8.81 -10.82
CA LEU A 135 -4.75 8.05 -9.99
C LEU A 135 -3.49 8.85 -9.61
N ASP A 136 -3.07 9.79 -10.47
CA ASP A 136 -1.91 10.65 -10.21
C ASP A 136 -2.17 11.72 -9.13
N VAL A 137 -3.41 11.86 -8.62
CA VAL A 137 -3.72 12.78 -7.51
C VAL A 137 -3.32 12.16 -6.18
N THR A 138 -2.33 12.73 -5.50
CA THR A 138 -1.83 12.21 -4.21
C THR A 138 -2.64 12.70 -3.01
N PHE A 139 -2.61 11.91 -1.93
CA PHE A 139 -3.22 12.26 -0.64
C PHE A 139 -2.38 13.28 0.16
N HIS A 140 -1.05 13.21 0.04
CA HIS A 140 -0.10 14.16 0.62
C HIS A 140 0.13 15.38 -0.32
N PRO A 141 0.59 16.53 0.20
CA PRO A 141 0.74 17.74 -0.60
C PRO A 141 1.75 17.55 -1.73
N THR A 142 1.30 17.75 -2.96
CA THR A 142 2.12 17.76 -4.17
C THR A 142 1.70 18.91 -5.07
N ARG A 143 2.53 19.25 -6.07
CA ARG A 143 2.22 20.25 -7.11
C ARG A 143 1.96 21.66 -6.56
N GLY A 144 2.53 22.00 -5.40
CA GLY A 144 2.43 23.34 -4.81
C GLY A 144 1.02 23.75 -4.35
N ARG A 145 0.11 22.78 -4.13
CA ARG A 145 -1.25 23.10 -3.66
C ARG A 145 -1.23 23.69 -2.25
N ALA A 146 -2.08 24.69 -1.99
CA ALA A 146 -2.18 25.36 -0.69
C ALA A 146 -2.82 24.49 0.40
N MET A 147 -3.70 23.56 0.01
CA MET A 147 -4.49 22.72 0.92
C MET A 147 -4.33 21.23 0.54
N THR A 148 -4.33 20.35 1.54
CA THR A 148 -4.14 18.90 1.40
C THR A 148 -5.01 18.14 2.39
N LEU A 149 -5.15 16.82 2.28
CA LEU A 149 -5.92 16.04 3.25
C LEU A 149 -5.32 16.09 4.66
N GLY A 150 -6.16 16.30 5.68
CA GLY A 150 -5.75 16.38 7.09
C GLY A 150 -5.45 15.03 7.74
N VAL A 151 -5.97 13.93 7.18
CA VAL A 151 -5.86 12.58 7.75
C VAL A 151 -4.44 12.16 8.08
N GLY A 152 -3.49 12.47 7.19
CA GLY A 152 -2.09 12.12 7.38
C GLY A 152 -1.42 12.91 8.49
N ALA A 153 -1.71 14.20 8.60
CA ALA A 153 -1.20 15.04 9.69
C ALA A 153 -1.76 14.57 11.04
N GLN A 154 -3.06 14.28 11.11
CA GLN A 154 -3.69 13.75 12.32
C GLN A 154 -3.07 12.41 12.74
N ARG A 155 -2.89 11.47 11.79
CA ARG A 155 -2.29 10.16 12.08
C ARG A 155 -0.86 10.27 12.57
N ARG A 156 -0.04 11.15 11.97
CA ARG A 156 1.34 11.41 12.42
C ARG A 156 1.37 11.94 13.85
N ILE A 157 0.55 12.93 14.20
CA ILE A 157 0.46 13.44 15.57
C ILE A 157 0.02 12.34 16.54
N ARG A 158 -1.06 11.60 16.24
CA ARG A 158 -1.51 10.50 17.10
C ARG A 158 -0.46 9.41 17.29
N ALA A 159 0.31 9.12 16.24
CA ALA A 159 1.39 8.16 16.30
C ALA A 159 2.54 8.62 17.19
N LEU A 160 2.93 9.90 17.14
CA LEU A 160 3.93 10.46 18.05
C LEU A 160 3.43 10.48 19.50
N VAL A 161 2.14 10.77 19.72
CA VAL A 161 1.55 10.63 21.06
C VAL A 161 1.60 9.17 21.53
N ALA A 162 1.33 8.20 20.65
CA ALA A 162 1.51 6.78 20.97
C ALA A 162 2.96 6.38 21.27
N MET A 163 3.95 7.17 20.84
CA MET A 163 5.36 7.00 21.23
C MET A 163 5.70 7.65 22.58
N GLY A 164 4.81 8.48 23.15
CA GLY A 164 5.00 9.13 24.45
C GLY A 164 5.38 10.61 24.36
N TYR A 165 5.16 11.26 23.22
CA TYR A 165 5.30 12.71 23.11
C TYR A 165 3.96 13.37 23.44
N SER A 166 3.93 14.19 24.51
CA SER A 166 2.73 14.94 24.87
C SER A 166 2.38 15.96 23.77
N VAL A 167 1.10 16.35 23.66
CA VAL A 167 0.69 17.39 22.70
C VAL A 167 1.38 18.72 22.98
N GLN A 168 1.69 19.00 24.25
CA GLN A 168 2.48 20.16 24.66
C GLN A 168 3.92 20.09 24.09
N ALA A 169 4.61 18.95 24.24
CA ALA A 169 5.93 18.77 23.66
C ALA A 169 5.92 18.88 22.13
N LEU A 170 4.89 18.32 21.47
CA LEU A 170 4.72 18.44 20.03
C LEU A 170 4.43 19.88 19.59
N SER A 171 3.72 20.66 20.41
CA SER A 171 3.49 22.09 20.17
C SER A 171 4.80 22.87 20.19
N GLU A 172 5.69 22.58 21.13
CA GLU A 172 7.02 23.21 21.23
C GLU A 172 7.92 22.84 20.05
N LEU A 173 7.89 21.58 19.60
CA LEU A 173 8.68 21.11 18.46
C LEU A 173 8.19 21.64 17.11
N THR A 174 6.87 21.78 16.94
CA THR A 174 6.27 22.21 15.67
C THR A 174 6.07 23.73 15.58
N GLY A 175 6.05 24.44 16.71
CA GLY A 175 5.61 25.83 16.80
C GLY A 175 4.10 26.02 16.59
N LEU A 176 3.32 24.94 16.46
CA LEU A 176 1.86 24.98 16.31
C LEU A 176 1.19 24.96 17.68
N SER A 177 0.03 25.59 17.82
CA SER A 177 -0.67 25.63 19.10
C SER A 177 -1.26 24.26 19.49
N VAL A 178 -1.31 23.98 20.80
CA VAL A 178 -1.93 22.75 21.35
C VAL A 178 -3.36 22.52 20.83
N PRO A 179 -4.27 23.51 20.83
CA PRO A 179 -5.61 23.31 20.28
C PRO A 179 -5.58 22.89 18.81
N LYS A 180 -4.64 23.42 18.01
CA LYS A 180 -4.51 23.06 16.59
C LYS A 180 -4.13 21.60 16.42
N LEU A 181 -3.16 21.11 17.19
CA LEU A 181 -2.70 19.72 17.14
C LEU A 181 -3.77 18.73 17.64
N SER A 182 -4.50 19.10 18.69
CA SER A 182 -5.57 18.26 19.28
C SER A 182 -6.83 18.16 18.41
N THR A 183 -7.05 19.13 17.50
CA THR A 183 -8.28 19.23 16.68
C THR A 183 -8.06 18.95 15.19
N LEU A 184 -6.91 18.35 14.82
CA LEU A 184 -6.64 18.02 13.43
C LEU A 184 -7.73 17.10 12.86
N PRO A 185 -8.34 17.44 11.72
CA PRO A 185 -9.42 16.65 11.14
C PRO A 185 -8.89 15.43 10.38
N SER A 186 -9.70 14.37 10.30
CA SER A 186 -9.43 13.18 9.47
C SER A 186 -10.15 13.18 8.12
N ASP A 187 -11.14 14.06 7.96
CA ASP A 187 -12.14 14.07 6.89
C ASP A 187 -12.27 15.46 6.25
N GLN A 188 -11.27 16.32 6.44
CA GLN A 188 -11.22 17.66 5.87
C GLN A 188 -9.81 17.98 5.38
N VAL A 189 -9.72 19.02 4.56
CA VAL A 189 -8.45 19.58 4.12
C VAL A 189 -7.83 20.50 5.18
N VAL A 190 -6.50 20.51 5.24
CA VAL A 190 -5.67 21.38 6.06
C VAL A 190 -4.66 22.11 5.18
N PRO A 191 -4.07 23.23 5.65
CA PRO A 191 -2.98 23.88 4.94
C PRO A 191 -1.80 22.93 4.70
N SER A 192 -1.25 22.92 3.49
CA SER A 192 -0.10 22.07 3.13
C SER A 192 1.13 22.37 3.97
N GLU A 193 1.32 23.64 4.37
CA GLU A 193 2.40 24.06 5.27
C GLU A 193 2.28 23.40 6.65
N LEU A 194 1.07 23.37 7.22
CA LEU A 194 0.81 22.66 8.48
C LEU A 194 1.12 21.17 8.35
N TRP A 195 0.71 20.54 7.25
CA TRP A 195 1.01 19.13 6.99
C TRP A 195 2.53 18.92 6.92
N SER A 196 3.26 19.81 6.25
CA SER A 196 4.73 19.73 6.10
C SER A 196 5.43 19.82 7.44
N VAL A 197 5.09 20.82 8.27
CA VAL A 197 5.68 20.99 9.61
C VAL A 197 5.49 19.73 10.46
N ILE A 198 4.30 19.14 10.43
CA ILE A 198 4.02 17.90 11.16
C ILE A 198 4.79 16.71 10.57
N ASN A 199 4.88 16.63 9.24
CA ASN A 199 5.66 15.59 8.58
C ASN A 199 7.15 15.66 8.97
N ASP A 200 7.73 16.86 8.99
CA ASP A 200 9.14 17.06 9.30
C ASP A 200 9.46 16.65 10.74
N VAL A 201 8.62 17.04 11.71
CA VAL A 201 8.77 16.59 13.10
C VAL A 201 8.58 15.08 13.19
N TYR A 202 7.57 14.52 12.50
CA TYR A 202 7.36 13.08 12.48
C TYR A 202 8.58 12.32 11.94
N ASP A 203 9.17 12.75 10.82
CA ASP A 203 10.35 12.11 10.24
C ASP A 203 11.57 12.18 11.17
N GLN A 204 11.70 13.26 11.96
CA GLN A 204 12.79 13.42 12.92
C GLN A 204 12.66 12.51 14.15
N ILE A 205 11.46 12.38 14.73
CA ILE A 205 11.29 11.77 16.07
C ILE A 205 10.45 10.48 16.09
N SER A 206 9.88 10.04 14.95
CA SER A 206 9.05 8.83 14.88
C SER A 206 9.74 7.53 15.32
N MET A 207 11.08 7.50 15.33
CA MET A 207 11.87 6.35 15.75
C MET A 207 12.41 6.44 17.17
N THR A 208 12.11 7.52 17.88
CA THR A 208 12.58 7.76 19.25
C THR A 208 11.39 7.66 20.19
N PRO A 209 11.42 6.79 21.22
CA PRO A 209 10.40 6.80 22.26
C PRO A 209 10.36 8.16 22.96
N GLY A 210 9.17 8.72 23.08
CA GLY A 210 8.95 9.92 23.88
C GLY A 210 9.16 9.65 25.38
N PRO A 211 9.44 10.68 26.18
CA PRO A 211 9.81 10.51 27.58
C PRO A 211 8.62 10.08 28.48
N ASP A 212 7.37 10.31 28.06
CA ASP A 212 6.20 10.16 28.93
C ASP A 212 5.49 8.82 28.75
N GLU A 213 5.53 7.98 29.78
CA GLU A 213 4.86 6.68 29.82
C GLU A 213 3.35 6.77 30.00
N GLN A 214 2.86 7.76 30.75
CA GLN A 214 1.43 7.95 30.97
C GLN A 214 0.74 8.31 29.65
N VAL A 215 1.40 9.15 28.84
CA VAL A 215 0.94 9.50 27.49
C VAL A 215 0.86 8.26 26.59
N ARG A 216 1.86 7.35 26.63
CA ARG A 216 1.79 6.08 25.88
C ARG A 216 0.62 5.21 26.31
N ASN A 217 0.36 5.13 27.61
CA ASN A 217 -0.73 4.32 28.15
C ASN A 217 -2.09 4.88 27.74
N ALA A 218 -2.29 6.19 27.87
CA ALA A 218 -3.50 6.87 27.41
C ALA A 218 -3.72 6.70 25.89
N ALA A 219 -2.66 6.80 25.08
CA ALA A 219 -2.75 6.58 23.64
C ALA A 219 -3.14 5.13 23.30
N ARG A 220 -2.66 4.14 24.07
CA ARG A 220 -3.02 2.73 23.91
C ARG A 220 -4.50 2.50 24.23
N GLU A 221 -5.02 3.09 25.30
CA GLU A 221 -6.43 3.03 25.67
C GLU A 221 -7.34 3.65 24.59
N GLN A 222 -6.88 4.71 23.94
CA GLN A 222 -7.55 5.32 22.79
C GLN A 222 -7.35 4.55 21.47
N GLY A 223 -6.58 3.47 21.48
CA GLY A 223 -6.29 2.66 20.29
C GLY A 223 -5.43 3.36 19.24
N TRP A 224 -4.64 4.35 19.64
CA TRP A 224 -3.77 5.07 18.72
C TRP A 224 -2.55 4.22 18.35
N ALA A 225 -2.33 4.08 17.05
CA ALA A 225 -1.27 3.25 16.51
C ALA A 225 0.06 4.03 16.47
N THR A 226 1.16 3.37 16.81
CA THR A 226 2.52 3.94 16.75
C THR A 226 3.00 4.14 15.31
N PRO A 227 4.10 4.88 15.07
CA PRO A 227 4.65 5.08 13.73
C PRO A 227 4.90 3.78 12.97
N LEU A 228 5.42 2.77 13.66
CA LEU A 228 5.72 1.45 13.07
C LEU A 228 4.48 0.65 12.62
N ALA A 229 3.28 1.04 13.05
CA ALA A 229 2.05 0.42 12.59
C ALA A 229 1.53 1.03 11.27
N TRP A 230 2.09 2.15 10.82
CA TRP A 230 1.73 2.80 9.57
C TRP A 230 2.76 2.49 8.48
N ASP A 231 2.28 2.27 7.25
CA ASP A 231 3.15 2.39 6.08
C ASP A 231 3.30 3.87 5.72
N ASP A 232 4.51 4.29 5.35
CA ASP A 232 4.81 5.66 4.94
C ASP A 232 4.03 6.12 3.71
N ASP A 233 3.77 5.19 2.79
CA ASP A 233 3.08 5.48 1.53
C ASP A 233 1.55 5.49 1.72
N GLU A 234 1.05 4.83 2.77
CA GLU A 234 -0.38 4.69 3.02
C GLU A 234 -0.90 5.56 4.17
N ILE A 235 -0.03 6.15 5.00
CA ILE A 235 -0.44 6.93 6.17
C ILE A 235 -1.36 8.10 5.79
N ASP A 236 -1.25 8.62 4.57
CA ASP A 236 -2.08 9.70 4.05
C ASP A 236 -3.39 9.21 3.37
N ASP A 237 -3.54 7.92 3.06
CA ASP A 237 -4.76 7.36 2.46
C ASP A 237 -5.87 7.23 3.52
N PRO A 238 -7.02 7.92 3.39
CA PRO A 238 -8.16 7.80 4.32
C PRO A 238 -8.65 6.37 4.55
N ARG A 239 -8.47 5.48 3.56
CA ARG A 239 -8.87 4.08 3.62
C ARG A 239 -7.85 3.17 4.28
N ALA A 240 -6.59 3.61 4.38
CA ALA A 240 -5.56 2.83 5.06
C ALA A 240 -5.95 2.58 6.52
N ARG A 241 -5.43 1.47 7.05
CA ARG A 241 -5.63 1.06 8.43
C ARG A 241 -4.26 0.76 9.03
N PRO A 242 -4.04 1.13 10.31
CA PRO A 242 -2.79 0.78 10.95
C PRO A 242 -2.73 -0.73 11.10
N HIS A 243 -1.53 -1.27 10.93
CA HIS A 243 -1.24 -2.67 11.17
C HIS A 243 -1.39 -2.92 12.65
N SER A 244 -2.37 -3.75 12.99
CA SER A 244 -2.49 -4.20 14.36
C SER A 244 -1.39 -5.21 14.65
N PRO A 245 -0.73 -5.14 15.80
CA PRO A 245 0.06 -6.27 16.30
C PRO A 245 -0.80 -7.52 16.60
N ARG A 246 -2.13 -7.47 16.44
CA ARG A 246 -3.05 -8.58 16.72
C ARG A 246 -2.78 -9.78 15.80
N GLY A 247 -2.28 -10.85 16.41
CA GLY A 247 -2.48 -12.22 15.95
C GLY A 247 -1.94 -12.50 14.55
N ILE A 248 -0.63 -12.77 14.51
CA ILE A 248 0.11 -13.49 13.46
C ILE A 248 -0.82 -14.19 12.46
N ARG A 249 -1.11 -13.55 11.32
CA ARG A 249 -0.85 -14.28 10.07
C ARG A 249 0.66 -14.20 9.93
N GLY A 250 1.33 -15.35 10.01
CA GLY A 250 2.78 -15.41 9.90
C GLY A 250 3.24 -14.77 8.60
N VAL A 251 4.52 -14.41 8.54
CA VAL A 251 5.14 -14.08 7.25
C VAL A 251 4.88 -15.28 6.33
N ASP A 252 4.15 -15.07 5.23
CA ASP A 252 4.05 -16.10 4.20
C ASP A 252 5.40 -16.18 3.50
N GLU A 253 6.22 -17.14 3.94
CA GLU A 253 7.55 -17.38 3.39
C GLU A 253 7.52 -17.63 1.87
N ALA A 254 6.44 -18.23 1.35
CA ALA A 254 6.28 -18.44 -0.08
C ALA A 254 5.95 -17.13 -0.81
N ALA A 255 5.29 -16.17 -0.16
CA ALA A 255 5.11 -14.84 -0.72
C ALA A 255 6.43 -14.05 -0.76
N VAL A 256 7.21 -14.11 0.32
CA VAL A 256 8.56 -13.52 0.38
C VAL A 256 9.46 -14.12 -0.70
N TYR A 257 9.53 -15.45 -0.78
CA TYR A 257 10.34 -16.16 -1.78
C TYR A 257 9.95 -15.79 -3.22
N ARG A 258 8.65 -15.83 -3.55
CA ARG A 258 8.18 -15.46 -4.89
C ARG A 258 8.51 -14.01 -5.25
N ARG A 259 8.44 -13.09 -4.28
CA ARG A 259 8.89 -11.72 -4.54
C ARG A 259 10.39 -11.67 -4.83
N LEU A 260 11.21 -12.33 -4.02
CA LEU A 260 12.67 -12.38 -4.21
C LEU A 260 13.04 -13.00 -5.57
N CYS A 261 12.22 -13.91 -6.11
CA CYS A 261 12.35 -14.48 -7.45
C CYS A 261 11.81 -13.60 -8.59
N GLY A 262 11.32 -12.38 -8.31
CA GLY A 262 10.93 -11.39 -9.33
C GLY A 262 9.43 -11.26 -9.58
N GLU A 263 8.56 -11.89 -8.78
CA GLU A 263 7.10 -11.70 -8.90
C GLU A 263 6.65 -10.35 -8.29
N TRP A 264 6.85 -9.26 -9.04
CA TRP A 264 6.60 -7.89 -8.58
C TRP A 264 5.12 -7.53 -8.36
N ARG A 265 4.18 -8.29 -8.95
CA ARG A 265 2.72 -8.05 -8.80
C ARG A 265 2.12 -8.67 -7.55
N LEU A 266 2.89 -9.46 -6.80
CA LEU A 266 2.38 -10.12 -5.61
C LEU A 266 2.13 -9.07 -4.51
N PRO A 267 0.89 -8.90 -4.01
CA PRO A 267 0.65 -7.97 -2.91
C PRO A 267 1.36 -8.50 -1.66
N LEU A 268 2.25 -7.68 -1.10
CA LEU A 268 2.98 -8.01 0.11
C LEU A 268 2.35 -7.36 1.33
N THR A 269 2.25 -8.12 2.41
CA THR A 269 1.98 -7.54 3.73
C THR A 269 3.20 -6.77 4.22
N LEU A 270 3.04 -5.80 5.13
CA LEU A 270 4.18 -5.10 5.71
C LEU A 270 5.13 -6.03 6.48
N ALA A 271 4.61 -7.14 7.03
CA ALA A 271 5.45 -8.15 7.68
C ALA A 271 6.38 -8.83 6.66
N GLU A 272 5.85 -9.17 5.47
CA GLU A 272 6.66 -9.71 4.37
C GLU A 272 7.64 -8.66 3.82
N GLN A 273 7.22 -7.40 3.67
CA GLN A 273 8.13 -6.32 3.29
C GLN A 273 9.26 -6.15 4.33
N ALA A 274 8.93 -6.18 5.62
CA ALA A 274 9.92 -6.09 6.69
C ALA A 274 10.91 -7.27 6.66
N GLU A 275 10.45 -8.49 6.35
CA GLU A 275 11.35 -9.65 6.19
C GLU A 275 12.30 -9.44 5.00
N ILE A 276 11.81 -8.94 3.86
CA ILE A 276 12.65 -8.59 2.71
C ILE A 276 13.68 -7.52 3.08
N VAL A 277 13.29 -6.49 3.84
CA VAL A 277 14.23 -5.47 4.35
C VAL A 277 15.28 -6.12 5.26
N GLY A 278 14.89 -7.04 6.14
CA GLY A 278 15.81 -7.81 6.98
C GLY A 278 16.82 -8.63 6.16
N ILE A 279 16.35 -9.37 5.15
CA ILE A 279 17.18 -10.11 4.20
C ILE A 279 18.17 -9.16 3.50
N SER A 280 17.68 -8.00 3.05
CA SER A 280 18.51 -7.00 2.37
C SER A 280 19.68 -6.51 3.24
N LEU A 281 19.46 -6.37 4.56
CA LEU A 281 20.50 -5.94 5.48
C LEU A 281 21.50 -7.06 5.77
N ARG A 282 21.03 -8.30 5.96
CA ARG A 282 21.89 -9.48 6.17
C ARG A 282 22.78 -9.77 4.96
N ARG A 283 22.21 -9.69 3.75
CA ARG A 283 22.91 -9.88 2.47
C ARG A 283 23.60 -8.62 1.93
N ARG A 284 23.58 -7.51 2.68
CA ARG A 284 24.20 -6.22 2.32
C ARG A 284 23.79 -5.69 0.93
N TRP A 285 22.53 -5.85 0.57
CA TRP A 285 21.98 -5.33 -0.67
C TRP A 285 22.10 -3.80 -0.75
N SER A 286 22.28 -3.29 -1.96
CA SER A 286 22.15 -1.85 -2.24
C SER A 286 20.71 -1.39 -1.97
N THR A 287 20.54 -0.08 -1.74
CA THR A 287 19.19 0.52 -1.57
C THR A 287 18.38 0.46 -2.87
N GLU A 288 19.04 0.60 -4.01
CA GLU A 288 18.44 0.46 -5.34
C GLU A 288 17.86 -0.94 -5.54
N HIS A 289 18.63 -1.99 -5.21
CA HIS A 289 18.15 -3.36 -5.34
C HIS A 289 16.96 -3.66 -4.41
N LEU A 290 16.96 -3.11 -3.19
CA LEU A 290 15.81 -3.22 -2.29
C LEU A 290 14.57 -2.51 -2.86
N ALA A 291 14.75 -1.31 -3.40
CA ALA A 291 13.67 -0.54 -4.03
C ALA A 291 13.04 -1.33 -5.19
N ASP A 292 13.88 -1.91 -6.05
CA ASP A 292 13.45 -2.74 -7.18
C ASP A 292 12.68 -3.99 -6.72
N VAL A 293 13.19 -4.72 -5.72
CA VAL A 293 12.53 -5.93 -5.19
C VAL A 293 11.19 -5.59 -4.54
N LEU A 294 11.10 -4.49 -3.80
CA LEU A 294 9.85 -4.06 -3.16
C LEU A 294 8.89 -3.38 -4.14
N GLY A 295 9.38 -2.88 -5.28
CA GLY A 295 8.60 -2.12 -6.25
C GLY A 295 8.21 -0.74 -5.72
N ILE A 296 9.09 -0.13 -4.92
CA ILE A 296 8.92 1.21 -4.30
C ILE A 296 10.02 2.15 -4.79
N ASP A 297 9.88 3.45 -4.53
CA ASP A 297 10.93 4.41 -4.86
C ASP A 297 12.15 4.31 -3.91
N LEU A 298 13.26 4.92 -4.34
CA LEU A 298 14.54 4.84 -3.63
C LEU A 298 14.49 5.48 -2.23
N ASP A 299 13.77 6.60 -2.07
CA ASP A 299 13.68 7.31 -0.79
C ASP A 299 12.89 6.48 0.23
N SER A 300 11.78 5.89 -0.21
CA SER A 300 10.98 4.95 0.58
C SER A 300 11.78 3.71 1.00
N ALA A 301 12.62 3.17 0.11
CA ALA A 301 13.52 2.07 0.45
C ALA A 301 14.58 2.46 1.50
N VAL A 302 15.15 3.67 1.40
CA VAL A 302 16.09 4.21 2.39
C VAL A 302 15.40 4.34 3.75
N LYS A 303 14.21 4.96 3.80
CA LYS A 303 13.42 5.12 5.03
C LYS A 303 13.11 3.77 5.67
N LYS A 304 12.63 2.79 4.89
CA LYS A 304 12.34 1.43 5.39
C LYS A 304 13.58 0.77 6.00
N LYS A 305 14.78 0.88 5.39
CA LYS A 305 16.03 0.35 5.98
C LYS A 305 16.40 1.02 7.30
N VAL A 306 16.35 2.35 7.36
CA VAL A 306 16.67 3.12 8.57
C VAL A 306 15.74 2.71 9.72
N ARG A 307 14.43 2.66 9.44
CA ARG A 307 13.43 2.29 10.44
C ARG A 307 13.54 0.84 10.88
N TYR A 308 13.81 -0.08 9.95
CA TYR A 308 14.02 -1.49 10.30
C TYR A 308 15.22 -1.65 11.25
N ARG A 309 16.34 -0.97 10.99
CA ARG A 309 17.51 -0.98 11.88
C ARG A 309 17.19 -0.43 13.27
N ALA A 310 16.52 0.71 13.34
CA ALA A 310 16.12 1.31 14.61
C ALA A 310 15.12 0.42 15.38
N ARG A 311 14.15 -0.19 14.69
CA ARG A 311 13.25 -1.20 15.27
C ARG A 311 14.04 -2.36 15.89
N MET A 312 15.07 -2.85 15.19
CA MET A 312 15.87 -3.96 15.69
C MET A 312 16.77 -3.57 16.86
N ALA A 313 17.29 -2.34 16.89
CA ALA A 313 18.01 -1.82 18.04
C ALA A 313 17.12 -1.72 19.29
N VAL A 314 15.87 -1.26 19.15
CA VAL A 314 14.90 -1.21 20.26
C VAL A 314 14.54 -2.60 20.77
N HIS A 315 14.38 -3.58 19.87
CA HIS A 315 14.13 -4.98 20.27
C HIS A 315 15.34 -5.59 20.99
N ALA A 316 16.56 -5.35 20.50
CA ALA A 316 17.78 -5.83 21.13
C ALA A 316 17.98 -5.23 22.54
N ALA A 317 17.80 -3.92 22.69
CA ALA A 317 17.91 -3.24 23.99
C ALA A 317 16.90 -3.76 25.02
N ARG A 318 15.70 -4.16 24.57
CA ARG A 318 14.68 -4.78 25.44
C ARG A 318 15.05 -6.20 25.84
N SER A 319 15.51 -7.02 24.89
CA SER A 319 15.95 -8.39 25.22
C SER A 319 17.15 -8.42 26.15
N ASP A 320 18.02 -7.40 26.09
CA ASP A 320 19.16 -7.27 26.99
C ASP A 320 18.72 -6.83 28.40
N GLY A 321 17.76 -5.90 28.51
CA GLY A 321 17.18 -5.50 29.80
C GLY A 321 16.34 -6.59 30.48
N GLU A 322 15.64 -7.43 29.71
CA GLU A 322 14.91 -8.60 30.23
C GLU A 322 15.88 -9.68 30.73
N ARG A 323 17.03 -9.88 30.05
CA ARG A 323 18.09 -10.80 30.51
C ARG A 323 18.79 -10.32 31.78
N GLU A 324 19.02 -9.02 31.94
CA GLU A 324 19.60 -8.47 33.16
C GLU A 324 18.63 -8.56 34.36
N ALA A 325 17.32 -8.42 34.12
CA ALA A 325 16.30 -8.57 35.16
C ALA A 325 16.09 -10.02 35.62
N ASP A 326 16.31 -11.01 34.75
CA ASP A 326 16.22 -12.44 35.07
C ASP A 326 17.49 -13.01 35.77
N VAL A 327 18.56 -12.21 35.87
CA VAL A 327 19.85 -12.60 36.47
C VAL A 327 20.10 -11.92 37.83
N ALA A 328 19.19 -11.05 38.28
CA ALA A 328 19.21 -10.37 39.58
C ALA A 328 18.28 -11.05 40.60
#